data_AF-A0A8J5C4R7-F1
#
_entry.id   AF-A0A8J5C4R7-F1
#
_cell.length_a   1.000
_cell.length_b   1.000
_cell.length_c   1.000
_cell.angle_alpha   90.00
_cell.angle_beta   90.00
_cell.angle_gamma   90.00
#
_symmetry.space_group_name_H-M   'P 1'
#
loop_
_entity.id
_entity.type
_entity.pdbx_description
1 polymer ?
#
loop_
_entity_poly.entity_id
_entity_poly.type
_entity_poly.pdbx_seq_one_letter_code
_entity_poly.pdbx_strand_id
1 'polypeptide(L)'
;MSASYLRINMFSEIAKQLQLSSKKLVMDCCTRWNVTFCMLSTALEFKDVFPRYQQRDPTYNSLTSEEDWKKVHFVCAFLEEFNEVIHIISDSEYPTLNLFLPELYNIKKLLNDTKVGEGSFIKNMVKKMKTKFDKYWGDCNLSISIATVLDPRNKMKFIEWCFLDIYSEVYAIEHIVTVRETLRLLYSEYVEAHRTNIAEKDVQGDTQKEISSGSNILNGQGKGKVRAQFANYIKNADSVEQVKSELEVYFEEGVVFCEDDHEFDALSWWKMNNLKFRILSKMTCDVLSIPITFVASESVFSARW
;
A
#
# COMPACT_ATOMS: atom_id res chain seq x y z
N MET A 1 -21.38 -23.27 -39.63
CA MET A 1 -20.36 -23.04 -38.58
C MET A 1 -19.33 -22.08 -39.15
N SER A 2 -19.07 -20.96 -38.48
CA SER A 2 -18.06 -20.00 -38.96
C SER A 2 -16.67 -20.64 -38.89
N ALA A 3 -15.76 -20.27 -39.80
CA ALA A 3 -14.39 -20.77 -39.80
C ALA A 3 -13.67 -20.56 -38.45
N SER A 4 -14.05 -19.53 -37.69
CA SER A 4 -13.56 -19.26 -36.33
C SER A 4 -13.94 -20.36 -35.32
N TYR A 5 -15.15 -20.90 -35.39
CA TYR A 5 -15.61 -21.95 -34.48
C TYR A 5 -14.83 -23.27 -34.65
N LEU A 6 -14.53 -23.64 -35.90
CA LEU A 6 -13.74 -24.84 -36.20
C LEU A 6 -12.30 -24.73 -35.66
N ARG A 7 -11.68 -23.55 -35.79
CA ARG A 7 -10.34 -23.28 -35.25
C ARG A 7 -10.28 -23.40 -33.72
N ILE A 8 -11.27 -22.83 -33.02
CA ILE A 8 -11.36 -22.90 -31.56
C ILE A 8 -11.54 -24.35 -31.07
N ASN A 9 -12.41 -25.11 -31.73
CA ASN A 9 -12.63 -26.52 -31.37
C ASN A 9 -11.37 -27.36 -31.59
N MET A 10 -10.69 -27.20 -32.73
CA MET A 10 -9.46 -27.92 -33.02
C MET A 10 -8.37 -27.62 -31.99
N PHE A 11 -8.17 -26.35 -31.63
CA PHE A 11 -7.23 -25.97 -30.58
C PHE A 11 -7.60 -26.63 -29.24
N SER A 12 -8.88 -26.59 -28.86
CA SER A 12 -9.38 -27.16 -27.62
C SER A 12 -9.21 -28.69 -27.56
N GLU A 13 -9.38 -29.40 -28.67
CA GLU A 13 -9.14 -30.84 -28.76
C GLU A 13 -7.67 -31.19 -28.55
N ILE A 14 -6.75 -30.43 -29.17
CA ILE A 14 -5.31 -30.64 -29.00
C ILE A 14 -4.89 -30.38 -27.56
N ALA A 15 -5.38 -29.29 -26.94
CA ALA A 15 -5.13 -28.99 -25.54
C ALA A 15 -5.59 -30.11 -24.60
N LYS A 16 -6.78 -30.68 -24.85
CA LYS A 16 -7.31 -31.84 -24.10
C LYS A 16 -6.44 -33.09 -24.28
N GLN A 17 -5.96 -33.36 -25.50
CA GLN A 17 -5.05 -34.49 -25.76
C GLN A 17 -3.72 -34.36 -25.03
N LEU A 18 -3.28 -33.12 -24.79
CA LEU A 18 -2.10 -32.79 -23.99
C LEU A 18 -2.36 -32.75 -22.48
N GLN A 19 -3.60 -33.01 -22.03
CA GLN A 19 -4.00 -32.94 -20.62
C GLN A 19 -3.76 -31.54 -20.00
N LEU A 20 -3.86 -30.48 -20.81
CA LEU A 20 -3.70 -29.10 -20.35
C LEU A 20 -4.98 -28.55 -19.72
N SER A 21 -4.82 -27.43 -19.01
CA SER A 21 -5.92 -26.73 -18.34
C SER A 21 -7.07 -26.40 -19.30
N SER A 22 -8.31 -26.40 -18.80
CA SER A 22 -9.49 -26.00 -19.61
C SER A 22 -9.60 -24.49 -19.81
N LYS A 23 -8.50 -23.74 -19.59
CA LYS A 23 -8.45 -22.30 -19.80
C LYS A 23 -8.64 -21.98 -21.29
N LYS A 24 -9.13 -20.78 -21.57
CA LYS A 24 -9.23 -20.26 -22.93
C LYS A 24 -8.08 -19.29 -23.17
N LEU A 25 -7.58 -19.25 -24.40
CA LEU A 25 -6.67 -18.17 -24.81
C LEU A 25 -7.31 -16.82 -24.53
N VAL A 26 -6.53 -15.94 -23.91
CA VAL A 26 -6.92 -14.56 -23.63
C VAL A 26 -6.50 -13.70 -24.81
N MET A 27 -7.30 -12.68 -25.16
CA MET A 27 -6.94 -11.71 -26.19
C MET A 27 -6.20 -10.53 -25.56
N ASP A 28 -5.17 -10.04 -26.24
CA ASP A 28 -4.42 -8.87 -25.79
C ASP A 28 -5.29 -7.61 -25.71
N CYS A 29 -4.91 -6.70 -24.82
CA CYS A 29 -5.46 -5.36 -24.73
C CYS A 29 -4.29 -4.37 -24.58
N CYS A 30 -3.97 -3.64 -25.65
CA CYS A 30 -2.77 -2.79 -25.73
C CYS A 30 -2.73 -1.64 -24.70
N THR A 31 -3.87 -1.31 -24.08
CA THR A 31 -3.97 -0.28 -23.04
C THR A 31 -3.85 -0.85 -21.62
N ARG A 32 -3.85 -2.18 -21.44
CA ARG A 32 -3.89 -2.85 -20.13
C ARG A 32 -2.85 -3.95 -20.04
N TRP A 33 -1.72 -3.61 -19.43
CA TRP A 33 -0.57 -4.52 -19.34
C TRP A 33 -0.88 -5.83 -18.60
N ASN A 34 -1.79 -5.82 -17.62
CA ASN A 34 -2.23 -7.01 -16.90
C ASN A 34 -2.93 -8.01 -17.84
N VAL A 35 -3.68 -7.51 -18.83
CA VAL A 35 -4.28 -8.36 -19.87
C VAL A 35 -3.22 -8.94 -20.79
N THR A 36 -2.20 -8.16 -21.16
CA THR A 36 -1.05 -8.65 -21.92
C THR A 36 -0.30 -9.74 -21.16
N PHE A 37 -0.08 -9.58 -19.85
CA PHE A 37 0.50 -10.60 -18.98
C PHE A 37 -0.34 -11.88 -18.98
N CYS A 38 -1.65 -11.77 -18.72
CA CYS A 38 -2.57 -12.92 -18.75
C CYS A 38 -2.56 -13.63 -20.11
N MET A 39 -2.51 -12.87 -21.22
CA MET A 39 -2.41 -13.42 -22.58
C MET A 39 -1.12 -14.21 -22.77
N LEU A 40 0.04 -13.64 -22.41
CA LEU A 40 1.33 -14.30 -22.56
C LEU A 40 1.48 -15.52 -21.65
N SER A 41 1.08 -15.42 -20.38
CA SER A 41 1.12 -16.52 -19.42
C SER A 41 0.22 -17.68 -19.88
N THR A 42 -1.00 -17.38 -20.35
CA THR A 42 -1.89 -18.40 -20.93
C THR A 42 -1.30 -19.01 -22.20
N ALA A 43 -0.67 -18.20 -23.07
CA ALA A 43 -0.03 -18.71 -24.27
C ALA A 43 1.15 -19.65 -23.95
N LEU A 44 1.91 -19.38 -22.88
CA LEU A 44 2.98 -20.27 -22.41
C LEU A 44 2.44 -21.63 -21.96
N GLU A 45 1.32 -21.67 -21.23
CA GLU A 45 0.66 -22.94 -20.85
C GLU A 45 0.30 -23.79 -22.07
N PHE A 46 -0.01 -23.15 -23.19
CA PHE A 46 -0.37 -23.81 -24.45
C PHE A 46 0.80 -23.88 -25.46
N LYS A 47 2.05 -23.65 -25.07
CA LYS A 47 3.22 -23.62 -25.98
C LYS A 47 3.24 -24.83 -26.92
N ASP A 48 3.00 -26.03 -26.39
CA ASP A 48 3.06 -27.29 -27.15
C ASP A 48 1.81 -27.56 -28.03
N VAL A 49 0.74 -26.78 -27.86
CA VAL A 49 -0.47 -26.86 -28.69
C VAL A 49 -0.20 -26.27 -30.07
N PHE A 50 0.53 -25.15 -30.16
CA PHE A 50 0.72 -24.42 -31.42
C PHE A 50 1.39 -25.24 -32.54
N PRO A 51 2.47 -26.01 -32.30
CA PRO A 51 3.07 -26.85 -33.34
C PRO A 51 2.12 -27.97 -33.81
N ARG A 52 1.36 -28.58 -32.89
CA ARG A 52 0.36 -29.62 -33.23
C ARG A 52 -0.84 -29.04 -33.98
N TYR A 53 -1.21 -27.80 -33.66
CA TYR A 53 -2.24 -27.06 -34.37
C TYR A 53 -1.81 -26.81 -35.82
N GLN A 54 -0.57 -26.39 -36.06
CA GLN A 54 -0.02 -26.22 -37.41
C GLN A 54 -0.07 -27.52 -38.24
N GLN A 55 0.21 -28.66 -37.61
CA GLN A 55 0.13 -29.96 -38.29
C GLN A 55 -1.29 -30.30 -38.77
N ARG A 56 -2.33 -29.82 -38.07
CA ARG A 56 -3.74 -30.05 -38.43
C ARG A 56 -4.34 -28.96 -39.33
N ASP A 57 -3.83 -27.73 -39.22
CA ASP A 57 -4.22 -26.59 -40.04
C ASP A 57 -2.97 -25.99 -40.73
N PRO A 58 -2.61 -26.48 -41.92
CA PRO A 58 -1.46 -25.97 -42.67
C PRO A 58 -1.59 -24.50 -43.10
N THR A 59 -2.76 -23.87 -42.94
CA THR A 59 -2.93 -22.43 -43.21
C THR A 59 -2.39 -21.56 -42.08
N TYR A 60 -2.06 -22.15 -40.93
CA TYR A 60 -1.44 -21.47 -39.80
C TYR A 60 0.07 -21.26 -40.01
N ASN A 61 0.44 -20.05 -40.45
CA ASN A 61 1.81 -19.69 -40.81
C ASN A 61 2.53 -18.84 -39.75
N SER A 62 1.93 -18.66 -38.56
CA SER A 62 2.40 -17.73 -37.53
C SER A 62 2.90 -18.46 -36.28
N LEU A 63 3.68 -19.53 -36.48
CA LEU A 63 4.25 -20.29 -35.37
C LEU A 63 5.36 -19.47 -34.69
N THR A 64 5.24 -19.31 -33.38
CA THR A 64 6.23 -18.62 -32.55
C THR A 64 7.55 -19.38 -32.52
N SER A 65 8.67 -18.67 -32.68
CA SER A 65 10.01 -19.28 -32.63
C SER A 65 10.42 -19.65 -31.20
N GLU A 66 11.35 -20.58 -31.03
CA GLU A 66 11.91 -20.91 -29.70
C GLU A 66 12.57 -19.70 -29.03
N GLU A 67 13.18 -18.82 -29.82
CA GLU A 67 13.77 -17.58 -29.30
C GLU A 67 12.72 -16.60 -28.79
N ASP A 68 11.57 -16.52 -29.46
CA ASP A 68 10.46 -15.70 -28.97
C ASP A 68 9.82 -16.30 -27.73
N TRP A 69 9.71 -17.63 -27.64
CA TRP A 69 9.24 -18.28 -26.41
C TRP A 69 10.13 -17.99 -25.19
N LYS A 70 11.44 -17.92 -25.36
CA LYS A 70 12.35 -17.48 -24.29
C LYS A 70 12.06 -16.04 -23.84
N LYS A 71 11.81 -15.13 -24.79
CA LYS A 71 11.41 -13.74 -24.47
C LYS A 71 10.08 -13.70 -23.73
N VAL A 72 9.09 -14.46 -24.20
CA VAL A 72 7.77 -14.54 -23.56
C VAL A 72 7.89 -15.06 -22.12
N HIS A 73 8.65 -16.13 -21.90
CA HIS A 73 8.92 -16.66 -20.57
C HIS A 73 9.53 -15.61 -19.65
N PHE A 74 10.56 -14.89 -20.13
CA PHE A 74 11.17 -13.82 -19.34
C PHE A 74 10.17 -12.71 -19.01
N VAL A 75 9.39 -12.24 -20.00
CA VAL A 75 8.41 -11.17 -19.79
C VAL A 75 7.34 -11.60 -18.78
N CYS A 76 6.88 -12.86 -18.83
CA CYS A 76 5.92 -13.37 -17.87
C CYS A 76 6.50 -13.40 -16.46
N ALA A 77 7.66 -14.04 -16.27
CA ALA A 77 8.32 -14.08 -14.97
C ALA A 77 8.58 -12.67 -14.39
N PHE A 78 8.95 -11.71 -15.24
CA PHE A 78 9.17 -10.34 -14.81
C PHE A 78 7.87 -9.59 -14.43
N LEU A 79 6.78 -9.80 -15.19
CA LEU A 79 5.50 -9.15 -14.93
C LEU A 79 4.67 -9.83 -13.83
N GLU A 80 4.98 -11.09 -13.51
CA GLU A 80 4.35 -11.84 -12.43
C GLU A 80 4.55 -11.14 -11.08
N GLU A 81 5.76 -10.67 -10.79
CA GLU A 81 6.08 -9.86 -9.60
C GLU A 81 5.21 -8.59 -9.49
N PHE A 82 4.97 -7.90 -10.61
CA PHE A 82 4.07 -6.74 -10.62
C PHE A 82 2.61 -7.15 -10.43
N ASN A 83 2.23 -8.31 -10.97
CA ASN A 83 0.87 -8.82 -10.89
C ASN A 83 0.53 -9.24 -9.45
N GLU A 84 1.48 -9.85 -8.73
CA GLU A 84 1.33 -10.17 -7.30
C GLU A 84 1.08 -8.93 -6.45
N VAL A 85 1.89 -7.88 -6.64
CA VAL A 85 1.66 -6.59 -5.96
C VAL A 85 0.27 -6.04 -6.25
N ILE A 86 -0.18 -6.07 -7.51
CA ILE A 86 -1.54 -5.63 -7.85
C ILE A 86 -2.61 -6.47 -7.15
N HIS A 87 -2.43 -7.79 -7.08
CA HIS A 87 -3.39 -8.66 -6.39
C HIS A 87 -3.45 -8.35 -4.91
N ILE A 88 -2.31 -8.18 -4.22
CA ILE A 88 -2.27 -7.80 -2.80
C ILE A 88 -3.07 -6.52 -2.56
N ILE A 89 -2.95 -5.54 -3.45
CA ILE A 89 -3.68 -4.26 -3.34
C ILE A 89 -5.15 -4.41 -3.71
N SER A 90 -5.47 -5.24 -4.72
CA SER A 90 -6.83 -5.37 -5.24
C SER A 90 -7.70 -6.28 -4.38
N ASP A 91 -7.11 -7.25 -3.71
CA ASP A 91 -7.80 -8.21 -2.84
C ASP A 91 -7.97 -7.67 -1.41
N SER A 92 -7.34 -6.54 -1.07
CA SER A 92 -7.56 -5.88 0.21
C SER A 92 -8.94 -5.19 0.23
N GLU A 93 -9.76 -5.49 1.25
CA GLU A 93 -11.02 -4.79 1.51
C GLU A 93 -10.81 -3.28 1.72
N TYR A 94 -9.62 -2.89 2.17
CA TYR A 94 -9.17 -1.52 2.31
C TYR A 94 -7.70 -1.43 1.87
N PRO A 95 -7.41 -1.04 0.62
CA PRO A 95 -6.04 -0.87 0.18
C PRO A 95 -5.49 0.43 0.82
N THR A 96 -5.10 0.30 2.08
CA THR A 96 -4.62 1.41 2.91
C THR A 96 -3.19 1.74 2.51
N LEU A 97 -2.91 3.04 2.42
CA LEU A 97 -1.67 3.59 1.89
C LEU A 97 -0.39 3.07 2.58
N ASN A 98 -0.50 2.60 3.82
CA ASN A 98 0.60 2.05 4.61
C ASN A 98 1.15 0.71 4.12
N LEU A 99 0.36 -0.09 3.40
CA LEU A 99 0.78 -1.42 2.95
C LEU A 99 1.59 -1.38 1.66
N PHE A 100 1.63 -0.24 0.97
CA PHE A 100 2.12 -0.20 -0.41
C PHE A 100 3.61 0.04 -0.56
N LEU A 101 4.27 0.71 0.39
CA LEU A 101 5.71 0.93 0.29
C LEU A 101 6.53 -0.37 0.28
N PRO A 102 6.21 -1.38 1.12
CA PRO A 102 6.86 -2.70 1.02
C PRO A 102 6.73 -3.34 -0.36
N GLU A 103 5.54 -3.27 -0.95
CA GLU A 103 5.29 -3.84 -2.28
C GLU A 103 6.02 -3.09 -3.39
N LEU A 104 5.99 -1.75 -3.34
CA LEU A 104 6.73 -0.93 -4.29
C LEU A 104 8.25 -1.07 -4.13
N TYR A 105 8.73 -1.32 -2.91
CA TYR A 105 10.13 -1.62 -2.67
C TYR A 105 10.55 -2.89 -3.41
N ASN A 106 9.75 -3.97 -3.35
CA ASN A 106 10.04 -5.21 -4.08
C ASN A 106 10.16 -4.94 -5.60
N ILE A 107 9.22 -4.18 -6.16
CA ILE A 107 9.25 -3.78 -7.58
C ILE A 107 10.49 -2.93 -7.90
N LYS A 108 10.80 -1.94 -7.06
CA LYS A 108 11.95 -1.05 -7.25
C LYS A 108 13.26 -1.83 -7.21
N LYS A 109 13.37 -2.76 -6.26
CA LYS A 109 14.51 -3.66 -6.12
C LYS A 109 14.66 -4.55 -7.35
N LEU A 110 13.59 -5.19 -7.81
CA LEU A 110 13.57 -5.96 -9.05
C LEU A 110 14.07 -5.12 -10.24
N LEU A 111 13.58 -3.89 -10.42
CA LEU A 111 14.00 -2.97 -11.48
C LEU A 111 15.47 -2.52 -11.36
N ASN A 112 16.02 -2.48 -10.15
CA ASN A 112 17.42 -2.14 -9.89
C ASN A 112 18.36 -3.34 -10.09
N ASP A 113 17.96 -4.50 -9.59
CA ASP A 113 18.76 -5.73 -9.51
C ASP A 113 18.75 -6.54 -10.79
N THR A 114 17.77 -6.31 -11.67
CA THR A 114 17.72 -6.97 -12.99
C THR A 114 18.96 -6.59 -13.80
N LYS A 115 20.02 -7.38 -13.61
CA LYS A 115 21.29 -7.23 -14.30
C LYS A 115 21.03 -7.50 -15.77
N VAL A 116 21.39 -6.52 -16.57
CA VAL A 116 21.28 -6.56 -18.01
C VAL A 116 22.25 -7.63 -18.54
N GLY A 117 21.73 -8.83 -18.85
CA GLY A 117 22.45 -9.94 -19.47
C GLY A 117 21.73 -10.45 -20.73
N GLU A 118 22.48 -10.51 -21.83
CA GLU A 118 22.19 -11.02 -23.19
C GLU A 118 20.77 -10.84 -23.77
N GLY A 119 20.43 -9.58 -24.07
CA GLY A 119 19.36 -9.24 -25.00
C GLY A 119 19.08 -7.74 -25.02
N SER A 120 19.28 -7.07 -26.15
CA SER A 120 18.95 -5.64 -26.30
C SER A 120 17.48 -5.34 -25.99
N PHE A 121 16.60 -6.30 -26.25
CA PHE A 121 15.15 -6.21 -26.02
C PHE A 121 14.80 -6.08 -24.54
N ILE A 122 15.21 -7.04 -23.69
CA ILE A 122 14.90 -7.04 -22.26
C ILE A 122 15.49 -5.83 -21.56
N LYS A 123 16.74 -5.48 -21.89
CA LYS A 123 17.39 -4.27 -21.42
C LYS A 123 16.54 -3.02 -21.67
N ASN A 124 16.04 -2.89 -22.90
CA ASN A 124 15.24 -1.74 -23.31
C ASN A 124 13.87 -1.73 -22.63
N MET A 125 13.25 -2.89 -22.41
CA MET A 125 11.99 -3.02 -21.68
C MET A 125 12.15 -2.57 -20.23
N VAL A 126 13.07 -3.20 -19.49
CA VAL A 126 13.32 -2.90 -18.07
C VAL A 126 13.72 -1.44 -17.89
N LYS A 127 14.58 -0.90 -18.76
CA LYS A 127 14.95 0.52 -18.74
C LYS A 127 13.72 1.43 -18.89
N LYS A 128 12.83 1.16 -19.85
CA LYS A 128 11.60 1.97 -20.05
C LYS A 128 10.65 1.85 -18.86
N MET A 129 10.49 0.65 -18.29
CA MET A 129 9.66 0.42 -17.10
C MET A 129 10.23 1.17 -15.90
N LYS A 130 11.54 1.08 -15.67
CA LYS A 130 12.25 1.79 -14.61
C LYS A 130 12.09 3.30 -14.74
N THR A 131 12.28 3.87 -15.93
CA THR A 131 12.08 5.31 -16.15
C THR A 131 10.64 5.74 -15.84
N LYS A 132 9.64 4.94 -16.21
CA LYS A 132 8.24 5.24 -15.85
C LYS A 132 8.01 5.10 -14.34
N PHE A 133 8.53 4.04 -13.73
CA PHE A 133 8.43 3.81 -12.29
C PHE A 133 9.05 4.97 -11.51
N ASP A 134 10.29 5.34 -11.81
CA ASP A 134 11.03 6.41 -11.13
C ASP A 134 10.31 7.76 -11.19
N LYS A 135 9.64 8.04 -12.32
CA LYS A 135 8.81 9.24 -12.48
C LYS A 135 7.67 9.26 -11.47
N TYR A 136 6.86 8.20 -11.40
CA TYR A 136 5.70 8.15 -10.48
C TYR A 136 6.12 7.97 -9.02
N TRP A 137 7.21 7.23 -8.79
CA TRP A 137 7.81 7.05 -7.49
C TRP A 137 8.17 8.41 -6.88
N GLY A 138 8.86 9.30 -7.62
CA GLY A 138 9.18 10.64 -7.11
C GLY A 138 7.97 11.46 -6.66
N ASP A 139 6.85 11.39 -7.39
CA ASP A 139 5.64 12.18 -7.13
C ASP A 139 4.85 11.66 -5.92
N CYS A 140 4.79 10.35 -5.70
CA CYS A 140 3.92 9.73 -4.68
C CYS A 140 4.68 9.21 -3.44
N ASN A 141 6.02 9.15 -3.47
CA ASN A 141 6.82 8.52 -2.43
C ASN A 141 6.60 9.14 -1.05
N LEU A 142 6.41 10.46 -0.94
CA LEU A 142 6.28 11.12 0.35
C LEU A 142 5.00 10.69 1.10
N SER A 143 3.83 10.75 0.46
CA SER A 143 2.57 10.35 1.09
C SER A 143 2.55 8.88 1.46
N ILE A 144 3.06 8.02 0.56
CA ILE A 144 3.19 6.58 0.81
C ILE A 144 4.15 6.33 1.99
N SER A 145 5.26 7.06 2.06
CA SER A 145 6.22 6.96 3.17
C SER A 145 5.63 7.39 4.50
N ILE A 146 4.88 8.50 4.53
CA ILE A 146 4.20 8.98 5.73
C ILE A 146 3.23 7.91 6.23
N ALA A 147 2.36 7.38 5.36
CA ALA A 147 1.43 6.32 5.75
C ALA A 147 2.15 5.07 6.26
N THR A 148 3.24 4.68 5.61
CA THR A 148 4.06 3.53 6.01
C THR A 148 4.66 3.74 7.40
N VAL A 149 5.19 4.93 7.72
CA VAL A 149 5.72 5.23 9.05
C VAL A 149 4.63 5.18 10.12
N LEU A 150 3.39 5.53 9.77
CA LEU A 150 2.25 5.46 10.69
C LEU A 150 1.71 4.03 10.87
N ASP A 151 2.25 3.04 10.15
CA ASP A 151 2.07 1.62 10.51
C ASP A 151 3.02 1.26 11.67
N PRO A 152 2.48 0.80 12.82
CA PRO A 152 3.27 0.44 14.00
C PRO A 152 4.31 -0.67 13.75
N ARG A 153 4.14 -1.49 12.70
CA ARG A 153 5.08 -2.55 12.31
C ARG A 153 6.30 -2.02 11.56
N ASN A 154 6.14 -0.87 10.89
CA ASN A 154 7.16 -0.30 10.01
C ASN A 154 7.92 0.83 10.71
N LYS A 155 7.19 1.86 11.15
CA LYS A 155 7.75 3.11 11.70
C LYS A 155 8.81 3.74 10.78
N MET A 156 9.60 4.67 11.35
CA MET A 156 10.78 5.21 10.66
C MET A 156 11.80 4.12 10.30
N LYS A 157 11.81 2.98 11.02
CA LYS A 157 12.76 1.89 10.80
C LYS A 157 12.66 1.29 9.41
N PHE A 158 11.44 1.12 8.90
CA PHE A 158 11.25 0.65 7.54
C PHE A 158 11.82 1.62 6.50
N ILE A 159 11.59 2.93 6.66
CA ILE A 159 12.12 3.96 5.75
C ILE A 159 13.65 4.01 5.80
N GLU A 160 14.22 3.98 7.00
CA GLU A 160 15.67 3.95 7.23
C GLU A 160 16.33 2.78 6.50
N TRP A 161 15.73 1.58 6.59
CA TRP A 161 16.24 0.38 5.92
C TRP A 161 16.00 0.41 4.40
N CYS A 162 14.76 0.63 3.97
CA CYS A 162 14.32 0.56 2.58
C CYS A 162 15.05 1.58 1.70
N PHE A 163 15.17 2.84 2.15
CA PHE A 163 15.79 3.89 1.34
C PHE A 163 17.30 3.72 1.21
N LEU A 164 17.97 3.20 2.23
CA LEU A 164 19.40 2.87 2.15
C LEU A 164 19.69 1.73 1.16
N ASP A 165 18.72 0.85 0.90
CA ASP A 165 18.86 -0.27 -0.05
C ASP A 165 18.62 0.17 -1.51
N ILE A 166 17.67 1.07 -1.75
CA ILE A 166 17.23 1.43 -3.12
C ILE A 166 17.84 2.72 -3.68
N TYR A 167 18.41 3.57 -2.83
CA TYR A 167 19.02 4.85 -3.20
C TYR A 167 20.50 4.88 -2.89
N SER A 168 21.22 5.86 -3.46
CA SER A 168 22.55 6.18 -2.94
C SER A 168 22.44 6.75 -1.54
N GLU A 169 23.47 6.58 -0.72
CA GLU A 169 23.49 7.00 0.68
C GLU A 169 23.07 8.48 0.86
N VAL A 170 23.56 9.37 0.00
CA VAL A 170 23.21 10.80 0.04
C VAL A 170 21.71 11.03 -0.20
N TYR A 171 21.15 10.43 -1.25
CA TYR A 171 19.72 10.57 -1.57
C TYR A 171 18.85 9.90 -0.50
N ALA A 172 19.27 8.76 0.03
CA ALA A 172 18.57 8.06 1.09
C ALA A 172 18.43 8.95 2.34
N ILE A 173 19.54 9.54 2.81
CA ILE A 173 19.55 10.42 3.98
C ILE A 173 18.65 11.64 3.76
N GLU A 174 18.71 12.28 2.59
CA GLU A 174 17.87 13.43 2.25
C GLU A 174 16.37 13.08 2.31
N HIS A 175 15.98 11.95 1.73
CA HIS A 175 14.59 11.49 1.75
C HIS A 175 14.14 11.06 3.16
N ILE A 176 14.97 10.37 3.94
CA ILE A 176 14.66 9.99 5.33
C ILE A 176 14.39 11.25 6.17
N VAL A 177 15.23 12.28 6.03
CA VAL A 177 15.04 13.56 6.72
C VAL A 177 13.75 14.23 6.26
N THR A 178 13.48 14.25 4.96
CA THR A 178 12.27 14.86 4.40
C THR A 178 10.99 14.20 4.94
N VAL A 179 10.95 12.86 4.99
CA VAL A 179 9.81 12.12 5.56
C VAL A 179 9.62 12.48 7.04
N ARG A 180 10.72 12.48 7.81
CA ARG A 180 10.69 12.81 9.24
C ARG A 180 10.21 14.24 9.51
N GLU A 181 10.75 15.22 8.80
CA GLU A 181 10.36 16.63 8.97
C GLU A 181 8.93 16.87 8.50
N THR A 182 8.50 16.21 7.42
CA THR A 182 7.10 16.34 6.96
C THR A 182 6.12 15.75 7.98
N LEU A 183 6.44 14.62 8.61
CA LEU A 183 5.65 14.06 9.71
C LEU A 183 5.58 15.01 10.91
N ARG A 184 6.69 15.67 11.25
CA ARG A 184 6.73 16.67 12.34
C ARG A 184 5.86 17.89 12.03
N LEU A 185 5.97 18.41 10.81
CA LEU A 185 5.15 19.53 10.35
C LEU A 185 3.66 19.16 10.37
N LEU A 186 3.29 18.03 9.78
CA LEU A 186 1.92 17.52 9.78
C LEU A 186 1.39 17.37 11.22
N TYR A 187 2.17 16.72 12.09
CA TYR A 187 1.77 16.56 13.48
C TYR A 187 1.60 17.91 14.21
N SER A 188 2.47 18.89 13.94
CA SER A 188 2.35 20.23 14.53
C SER A 188 1.05 20.94 14.12
N GLU A 189 0.61 20.79 12.87
CA GLU A 189 -0.68 21.34 12.41
C GLU A 189 -1.85 20.73 13.18
N TYR A 190 -1.81 19.42 13.43
CA TYR A 190 -2.82 18.73 14.25
C TYR A 190 -2.79 19.17 15.70
N VAL A 191 -1.60 19.43 16.27
CA VAL A 191 -1.46 19.96 17.63
C VAL A 191 -2.09 21.35 17.73
N GLU A 192 -1.78 22.25 16.80
CA GLU A 192 -2.35 23.61 16.79
C GLU A 192 -3.87 23.57 16.60
N ALA A 193 -4.38 22.78 15.64
CA ALA A 193 -5.81 22.60 15.44
C ALA A 193 -6.49 22.01 16.68
N HIS A 194 -5.82 21.13 17.42
CA HIS A 194 -6.37 20.59 18.67
C HIS A 194 -6.41 21.67 19.77
N ARG A 195 -5.41 22.55 19.86
CA ARG A 195 -5.37 23.64 20.84
C ARG A 195 -6.49 24.66 20.59
N THR A 196 -6.69 25.08 19.35
CA THR A 196 -7.77 26.03 18.98
C THR A 196 -9.15 25.47 19.33
N ASN A 197 -9.40 24.19 19.02
CA ASN A 197 -10.64 23.50 19.37
C ASN A 197 -10.92 23.42 20.89
N ILE A 198 -9.89 23.38 21.74
CA ILE A 198 -10.07 23.45 23.20
C ILE A 198 -10.42 24.87 23.63
N ALA A 199 -9.66 25.86 23.15
CA ALA A 199 -9.87 27.26 23.50
C ALA A 199 -11.30 27.73 23.16
N GLU A 200 -11.83 27.31 22.01
CA GLU A 200 -13.22 27.61 21.61
C GLU A 200 -14.27 26.97 22.52
N LYS A 201 -14.02 25.74 23.02
CA LYS A 201 -14.92 25.04 23.95
C LYS A 201 -14.93 25.69 25.35
N ASP A 202 -13.79 26.20 25.80
CA ASP A 202 -13.69 26.89 27.09
C ASP A 202 -14.41 28.26 27.06
N VAL A 203 -14.38 28.98 25.92
CA VAL A 203 -15.09 30.26 25.75
C VAL A 203 -16.62 30.09 25.70
N GLN A 204 -17.14 28.99 25.14
CA GLN A 204 -18.58 28.68 25.18
C GLN A 204 -19.08 28.13 26.53
N GLY A 205 -18.19 27.56 27.35
CA GLY A 205 -18.53 27.01 28.67
C GLY A 205 -18.79 28.07 29.75
N ASP A 206 -18.34 29.32 29.54
CA ASP A 206 -18.38 30.38 30.55
C ASP A 206 -19.64 31.26 30.48
N THR A 207 -20.49 31.10 29.45
CA THR A 207 -21.73 31.90 29.31
C THR A 207 -22.95 31.31 30.03
N GLN A 208 -22.81 30.24 30.81
CA GLN A 208 -23.93 29.61 31.55
C GLN A 208 -23.66 29.35 33.05
N LYS A 209 -22.76 30.11 33.69
CA LYS A 209 -22.61 30.08 35.15
C LYS A 209 -22.70 31.46 35.78
N GLU A 210 -23.85 32.11 35.63
CA GLU A 210 -24.34 33.02 36.66
C GLU A 210 -25.81 32.74 36.99
N ILE A 211 -26.10 32.81 38.29
CA ILE A 211 -27.39 32.61 38.98
C ILE A 211 -27.64 31.17 39.47
N SER A 212 -27.08 30.84 40.63
CA SER A 212 -27.89 30.77 41.86
C SER A 212 -27.04 30.45 43.09
N SER A 213 -26.95 31.44 43.98
CA SER A 213 -26.61 31.22 45.39
C SER A 213 -27.79 30.53 46.08
N GLY A 214 -27.57 29.34 46.65
CA GLY A 214 -28.57 28.63 47.43
C GLY A 214 -28.09 27.25 47.87
N SER A 215 -27.71 27.15 49.14
CA SER A 215 -27.37 25.91 49.87
C SER A 215 -28.40 24.78 49.66
N ASN A 216 -27.93 23.55 49.41
CA ASN A 216 -28.18 22.41 50.30
C ASN A 216 -27.27 21.20 49.97
N ILE A 217 -26.67 20.67 51.03
CA ILE A 217 -25.98 19.39 51.10
C ILE A 217 -27.02 18.26 50.96
N LEU A 218 -26.73 17.22 50.17
CA LEU A 218 -26.80 15.79 50.56
C LEU A 218 -26.40 14.84 49.40
N ASN A 219 -25.35 14.06 49.68
CA ASN A 219 -25.04 12.68 49.29
C ASN A 219 -24.97 12.21 47.81
N GLY A 220 -23.77 11.81 47.40
CA GLY A 220 -23.52 10.95 46.23
C GLY A 220 -22.03 10.69 45.92
N GLN A 221 -21.42 9.73 46.64
CA GLN A 221 -20.22 8.93 46.28
C GLN A 221 -18.91 9.65 45.88
N GLY A 222 -18.00 9.74 46.86
CA GLY A 222 -16.65 10.33 46.77
C GLY A 222 -15.58 9.62 45.93
N LYS A 223 -15.93 8.99 44.80
CA LYS A 223 -14.93 8.40 43.87
C LYS A 223 -14.28 9.43 42.95
N GLY A 224 -14.90 10.59 42.73
CA GLY A 224 -14.38 11.64 41.82
C GLY A 224 -13.46 12.69 42.46
N LYS A 225 -13.57 12.94 43.78
CA LYS A 225 -12.84 14.05 44.44
C LYS A 225 -11.34 13.80 44.53
N VAL A 226 -10.91 12.60 44.91
CA VAL A 226 -9.48 12.28 45.03
C VAL A 226 -8.81 12.26 43.64
N ARG A 227 -9.49 11.73 42.62
CA ARG A 227 -8.97 11.71 41.25
C ARG A 227 -8.83 13.12 40.66
N ALA A 228 -9.80 14.00 40.91
CA ALA A 228 -9.74 15.40 40.47
C ALA A 228 -8.65 16.20 41.20
N GLN A 229 -8.48 15.98 42.52
CA GLN A 229 -7.40 16.59 43.30
C GLN A 229 -6.02 16.09 42.87
N PHE A 230 -5.88 14.78 42.63
CA PHE A 230 -4.66 14.19 42.08
C PHE A 230 -4.36 14.72 40.67
N ALA A 231 -5.38 14.88 39.81
CA ALA A 231 -5.21 15.48 38.48
C ALA A 231 -4.72 16.94 38.55
N ASN A 232 -5.23 17.75 39.49
CA ASN A 232 -4.74 19.10 39.72
C ASN A 232 -3.32 19.13 40.31
N TYR A 233 -3.00 18.20 41.21
CA TYR A 233 -1.64 18.05 41.75
C TYR A 233 -0.65 17.70 40.64
N ILE A 234 -0.98 16.72 39.78
CA ILE A 234 -0.19 16.34 38.61
C ILE A 234 -0.05 17.52 37.65
N LYS A 235 -1.13 18.25 37.33
CA LYS A 235 -1.06 19.43 36.45
C LYS A 235 -0.12 20.54 36.96
N ASN A 236 0.02 20.65 38.29
CA ASN A 236 0.92 21.60 38.94
C ASN A 236 2.34 21.03 39.19
N ALA A 237 2.51 19.70 39.21
CA ALA A 237 3.79 19.04 39.41
C ALA A 237 4.50 18.77 38.06
N ASP A 238 3.75 18.40 37.03
CA ASP A 238 4.19 18.15 35.65
C ASP A 238 4.24 19.45 34.81
N SER A 239 3.99 20.63 35.41
CA SER A 239 4.30 21.92 34.78
C SER A 239 5.81 22.12 34.57
N VAL A 240 6.63 21.20 35.07
CA VAL A 240 8.04 21.04 34.75
C VAL A 240 8.15 20.09 33.55
N GLU A 241 8.19 20.67 32.35
CA GLU A 241 8.56 20.07 31.05
C GLU A 241 8.06 18.64 30.78
N GLN A 242 6.97 18.50 30.01
CA GLN A 242 6.73 17.25 29.29
C GLN A 242 7.73 17.13 28.12
N VAL A 243 8.76 16.33 28.34
CA VAL A 243 10.06 16.30 27.63
C VAL A 243 10.02 15.81 26.17
N LYS A 244 8.94 15.17 25.67
CA LYS A 244 8.84 14.71 24.25
C LYS A 244 7.40 14.72 23.75
N SER A 245 7.20 14.96 22.46
CA SER A 245 5.87 14.90 21.81
C SER A 245 5.40 13.45 21.59
N GLU A 246 4.09 13.22 21.39
CA GLU A 246 3.54 11.89 21.07
C GLU A 246 4.25 11.24 19.87
N LEU A 247 4.59 12.04 18.85
CA LEU A 247 5.30 11.59 17.65
C LEU A 247 6.73 11.13 17.96
N GLU A 248 7.48 11.88 18.77
CA GLU A 248 8.84 11.48 19.14
C GLU A 248 8.83 10.23 20.03
N VAL A 249 7.86 10.09 20.95
CA VAL A 249 7.66 8.86 21.72
C VAL A 249 7.37 7.67 20.80
N TYR A 250 6.51 7.86 19.79
CA TYR A 250 6.20 6.82 18.80
C TYR A 250 7.44 6.39 17.98
N PHE A 251 8.30 7.34 17.59
CA PHE A 251 9.55 7.07 16.87
C PHE A 251 10.58 6.30 17.71
N GLU A 252 10.62 6.54 19.03
CA GLU A 252 11.55 5.87 19.95
C GLU A 252 11.10 4.46 20.33
N GLU A 253 9.80 4.21 20.31
CA GLU A 253 9.25 2.89 20.59
C GLU A 253 9.61 1.89 19.50
N GLY A 254 9.87 0.65 19.92
CA GLY A 254 10.09 -0.47 19.00
C GLY A 254 8.93 -0.67 18.02
N VAL A 255 9.21 -1.32 16.90
CA VAL A 255 8.19 -1.79 15.97
C VAL A 255 7.36 -2.90 16.60
N VAL A 256 6.10 -3.00 16.18
CA VAL A 256 5.23 -4.11 16.57
C VAL A 256 5.57 -5.31 15.69
N PHE A 257 5.83 -6.46 16.32
CA PHE A 257 6.00 -7.72 15.60
C PHE A 257 4.67 -8.49 15.63
N CYS A 258 4.23 -8.98 14.47
CA CYS A 258 3.10 -9.87 14.33
C CYS A 258 3.58 -11.19 13.71
N GLU A 259 3.02 -12.33 14.15
CA GLU A 259 3.35 -13.64 13.56
C GLU A 259 2.70 -13.83 12.18
N ASP A 260 1.56 -13.17 11.95
CA ASP A 260 0.87 -13.10 10.66
C ASP A 260 0.58 -11.63 10.30
N ASP A 261 1.30 -11.12 9.30
CA ASP A 261 1.15 -9.74 8.84
C ASP A 261 -0.18 -9.47 8.12
N HIS A 262 -0.89 -10.52 7.68
CA HIS A 262 -2.17 -10.40 6.99
C HIS A 262 -3.35 -10.17 7.95
N GLU A 263 -3.20 -10.51 9.24
CA GLU A 263 -4.25 -10.29 10.25
C GLU A 263 -4.10 -8.95 11.01
N PHE A 264 -3.01 -8.21 10.77
CA PHE A 264 -2.75 -6.97 11.51
C PHE A 264 -3.56 -5.78 10.97
N ASP A 265 -4.48 -5.27 11.79
CA ASP A 265 -5.22 -4.02 11.53
C ASP A 265 -4.56 -2.82 12.24
N ALA A 266 -3.89 -1.98 11.45
CA ALA A 266 -3.25 -0.76 11.93
C ALA A 266 -4.25 0.23 12.55
N LEU A 267 -5.45 0.41 11.99
CA LEU A 267 -6.45 1.33 12.52
C LEU A 267 -6.99 0.87 13.87
N SER A 268 -7.21 -0.45 14.02
CA SER A 268 -7.57 -1.04 15.32
C SER A 268 -6.47 -0.86 16.36
N TRP A 269 -5.20 -1.00 15.97
CA TRP A 269 -4.07 -0.72 16.85
C TRP A 269 -4.06 0.74 17.34
N TRP A 270 -4.25 1.70 16.44
CA TRP A 270 -4.31 3.13 16.79
C TRP A 270 -5.50 3.44 17.70
N LYS A 271 -6.67 2.83 17.44
CA LYS A 271 -7.84 2.95 18.31
C LYS A 271 -7.56 2.47 19.73
N MET A 272 -6.83 1.36 19.89
CA MET A 272 -6.45 0.81 21.19
C MET A 272 -5.45 1.71 21.93
N ASN A 273 -4.55 2.37 21.19
CA ASN A 273 -3.48 3.21 21.75
C ASN A 273 -3.82 4.71 21.80
N ASN A 274 -5.06 5.09 21.48
CA ASN A 274 -5.52 6.48 21.45
C ASN A 274 -5.38 7.23 22.78
N LEU A 275 -5.44 6.53 23.93
CA LEU A 275 -5.20 7.17 25.23
C LEU A 275 -3.75 7.66 25.40
N LYS A 276 -2.81 7.00 24.73
CA LYS A 276 -1.38 7.32 24.77
C LYS A 276 -0.98 8.28 23.65
N PHE A 277 -1.56 8.10 22.47
CA PHE A 277 -1.23 8.83 21.25
C PHE A 277 -2.47 9.54 20.72
N ARG A 278 -3.05 10.48 21.47
CA ARG A 278 -4.38 11.03 21.13
C ARG A 278 -4.38 11.81 19.82
N ILE A 279 -3.44 12.75 19.68
CA ILE A 279 -3.36 13.61 18.50
C ILE A 279 -2.81 12.80 17.32
N LEU A 280 -1.80 11.97 17.59
CA LEU A 280 -1.18 11.13 16.57
C LEU A 280 -2.14 10.06 16.02
N SER A 281 -2.99 9.46 16.86
CA SER A 281 -4.03 8.51 16.40
C SER A 281 -5.02 9.19 15.46
N LYS A 282 -5.44 10.43 15.76
CA LYS A 282 -6.33 11.19 14.89
C LYS A 282 -5.69 11.47 13.53
N MET A 283 -4.46 12.00 13.52
CA MET A 283 -3.68 12.22 12.30
C MET A 283 -3.53 10.92 11.49
N THR A 284 -3.27 9.81 12.18
CA THR A 284 -3.10 8.53 11.53
C THR A 284 -4.37 8.01 10.90
N CYS A 285 -5.52 8.12 11.58
CA CYS A 285 -6.80 7.78 10.98
C CYS A 285 -7.05 8.57 9.69
N ASP A 286 -6.78 9.88 9.70
CA ASP A 286 -7.00 10.74 8.54
C ASP A 286 -6.07 10.38 7.36
N VAL A 287 -4.81 10.03 7.64
CA VAL A 287 -3.83 9.61 6.61
C VAL A 287 -4.13 8.20 6.07
N LEU A 288 -4.40 7.22 6.94
CA LEU A 288 -4.60 5.83 6.53
C LEU A 288 -5.97 5.58 5.89
N SER A 289 -6.93 6.49 6.08
CA SER A 289 -8.22 6.45 5.40
C SER A 289 -8.15 6.84 3.92
N ILE A 290 -6.99 7.31 3.43
CA ILE A 290 -6.80 7.66 2.02
C ILE A 290 -6.68 6.35 1.22
N PRO A 291 -7.64 6.04 0.31
CA PRO A 291 -7.54 4.87 -0.54
C PRO A 291 -6.44 5.06 -1.58
N ILE A 292 -5.64 4.02 -1.80
CA ILE A 292 -4.51 4.12 -2.72
C ILE A 292 -4.89 3.99 -4.19
N THR A 293 -5.93 3.21 -4.49
CA THR A 293 -6.43 3.03 -5.85
C THR A 293 -7.86 3.56 -5.95
N PHE A 294 -8.13 4.27 -7.05
CA PHE A 294 -9.51 4.46 -7.51
C PHE A 294 -10.12 3.14 -8.03
N VAL A 295 -9.34 2.05 -8.11
CA VAL A 295 -9.69 0.76 -8.74
C VAL A 295 -10.74 -0.01 -7.95
N ALA A 296 -10.92 0.25 -6.64
CA ALA A 296 -12.10 -0.23 -5.91
C ALA A 296 -13.41 0.18 -6.63
N SER A 297 -13.43 1.33 -7.33
CA SER A 297 -14.55 1.72 -8.18
C SER A 297 -14.58 0.96 -9.51
N GLU A 298 -13.45 0.61 -10.13
CA GLU A 298 -13.45 -0.21 -11.36
C GLU A 298 -13.97 -1.63 -11.11
N SER A 299 -13.74 -2.24 -9.95
CA SER A 299 -14.35 -3.53 -9.58
C SER A 299 -15.88 -3.43 -9.41
N VAL A 300 -16.36 -2.30 -8.88
CA VAL A 300 -17.80 -1.98 -8.76
C VAL A 300 -18.43 -1.65 -10.12
N PHE A 301 -17.70 -1.00 -11.02
CA PHE A 301 -18.16 -0.62 -12.36
C PHE A 301 -17.89 -1.69 -13.45
N SER A 302 -17.05 -2.67 -13.18
CA SER A 302 -16.77 -3.83 -14.06
C SER A 302 -17.69 -5.02 -13.76
N ALA A 303 -18.79 -4.80 -13.04
CA ALA A 303 -19.91 -5.72 -12.95
C ALA A 303 -20.16 -6.32 -14.34
N ARG A 304 -19.85 -7.61 -14.46
CA ARG A 304 -19.84 -8.37 -15.69
C ARG A 304 -21.22 -8.27 -16.36
N TRP A 305 -21.26 -7.72 -17.57
CA TRP A 305 -22.33 -7.93 -18.54
C TRP A 305 -21.95 -9.09 -19.47
#